data_AF-A0AAN1IBE9-F1
#
_entry.id   AF-A0AAN1IBE9-F1
#
_cell.length_a   1.000
_cell.length_b   1.000
_cell.length_c   1.000
_cell.angle_alpha   90.00
_cell.angle_beta   90.00
_cell.angle_gamma   90.00
#
_symmetry.space_group_name_H-M   'P 1'
#
loop_
_entity.id
_entity.type
_entity.pdbx_description
1 polymer ?
#
loop_
_entity_poly.entity_id
_entity_poly.type
_entity_poly.pdbx_seq_one_letter_code
_entity_poly.pdbx_strand_id
1 'polypeptide(L)'
;MNAKRKTRKHAESKSNLFDAGALEELSRLFHETRQTLGPQQADADWMSDPLDEWLVNLDSGETVLDRDTMAAFAVGMNETLSIRDALILSLIIDEQRCPKTQLMEFAARPHSKRNKRRMGELLTVAFEDEGIVPDKERCHAGIAMLLDIADAAPVPYCVQPLAVAAYTLWWLGDSRAVTMALQCLLLDEECSLAAMVFSAAQRGVAPAWCLG
;
A
#
# COMPACT_ATOMS: atom_id res chain seq x y z
N MET A 1 20.65 0.17 -33.01
CA MET A 1 19.23 0.20 -32.61
C MET A 1 18.98 0.38 -31.11
N ASN A 2 19.99 0.58 -30.25
CA ASN A 2 19.81 0.61 -28.78
C ASN A 2 19.65 2.01 -28.15
N ALA A 3 20.09 3.09 -28.80
CA ALA A 3 19.98 4.43 -28.24
C ALA A 3 18.54 4.98 -28.29
N LYS A 4 17.83 4.80 -29.43
CA LYS A 4 16.45 5.29 -29.63
C LYS A 4 15.42 4.65 -28.69
N ARG A 5 15.64 3.40 -28.28
CA ARG A 5 14.74 2.65 -27.38
C ARG A 5 14.91 3.09 -25.91
N LYS A 6 16.15 3.42 -25.49
CA LYS A 6 16.43 4.02 -24.18
C LYS A 6 15.85 5.43 -24.05
N THR A 7 15.98 6.27 -25.07
CA THR A 7 15.40 7.62 -25.07
C THR A 7 13.87 7.64 -25.11
N ARG A 8 13.22 6.66 -25.75
CA ARG A 8 11.75 6.53 -25.73
C ARG A 8 11.23 6.13 -24.35
N LYS A 9 11.84 5.11 -23.72
CA LYS A 9 11.51 4.71 -22.34
C LYS A 9 11.72 5.84 -21.33
N HIS A 10 12.78 6.64 -21.48
CA HIS A 10 13.04 7.80 -20.61
C HIS A 10 12.07 8.97 -20.85
N ALA A 11 11.57 9.14 -22.07
CA ALA A 11 10.60 10.19 -22.41
C ALA A 11 9.16 9.80 -22.00
N GLU A 12 8.76 8.53 -22.17
CA GLU A 12 7.51 7.96 -21.66
C GLU A 12 7.51 7.90 -20.12
N SER A 13 8.66 7.58 -19.50
CA SER A 13 8.82 7.62 -18.05
C SER A 13 8.64 9.03 -17.45
N LYS A 14 8.96 10.10 -18.19
CA LYS A 14 8.70 11.48 -17.75
C LYS A 14 7.25 11.93 -17.92
N SER A 15 6.46 11.31 -18.81
CA SER A 15 5.03 11.64 -18.96
C SER A 15 4.14 10.98 -17.93
N ASN A 16 4.64 9.95 -17.23
CA ASN A 16 3.89 9.20 -16.23
C ASN A 16 4.10 9.69 -14.79
N LEU A 17 5.05 10.60 -14.56
CA LEU A 17 5.29 11.17 -13.23
C LEU A 17 4.14 12.10 -12.83
N PHE A 18 3.80 12.12 -11.55
CA PHE A 18 2.96 13.14 -10.96
C PHE A 18 3.74 14.44 -10.82
N ASP A 19 3.06 15.54 -11.10
CA ASP A 19 3.56 16.86 -10.71
C ASP A 19 3.43 17.01 -9.19
N ALA A 20 4.50 17.49 -8.53
CA ALA A 20 4.49 17.65 -7.07
C ALA A 20 3.40 18.63 -6.62
N GLY A 21 3.20 19.72 -7.36
CA GLY A 21 2.14 20.70 -7.07
C GLY A 21 0.74 20.10 -7.18
N ALA A 22 0.53 19.16 -8.11
CA ALA A 22 -0.74 18.46 -8.25
C ALA A 22 -1.06 17.56 -7.03
N LEU A 23 -0.09 16.82 -6.50
CA LEU A 23 -0.31 16.00 -5.29
C LEU A 23 -0.44 16.84 -4.03
N GLU A 24 0.29 17.95 -3.93
CA GLU A 24 0.13 18.92 -2.83
C GLU A 24 -1.27 19.54 -2.82
N GLU A 25 -1.81 19.89 -3.99
CA GLU A 25 -3.19 20.39 -4.10
C GLU A 25 -4.20 19.30 -3.71
N LEU A 26 -3.99 18.07 -4.18
CA LEU A 26 -4.84 16.93 -3.83
C LEU A 26 -4.80 16.63 -2.32
N SER A 27 -3.64 16.72 -1.67
CA SER A 27 -3.50 16.63 -0.22
C SER A 27 -4.25 17.76 0.50
N ARG A 28 -4.19 19.00 -0.01
CA ARG A 28 -4.98 20.11 0.54
C ARG A 28 -6.48 19.84 0.44
N LEU A 29 -6.96 19.37 -0.71
CA LEU A 29 -8.36 19.00 -0.91
C LEU A 29 -8.79 17.88 0.06
N PHE A 30 -7.94 16.89 0.29
CA PHE A 30 -8.18 15.85 1.29
C PHE A 30 -8.38 16.44 2.69
N HIS A 31 -7.49 17.36 3.11
CA HIS A 31 -7.60 18.02 4.41
C HIS A 31 -8.83 18.92 4.53
N GLU A 32 -9.17 19.70 3.51
CA GLU A 32 -10.37 20.55 3.48
C GLU A 32 -11.65 19.72 3.57
N THR A 33 -11.67 18.55 2.90
CA THR A 33 -12.78 17.60 2.98
C THR A 33 -12.92 17.04 4.40
N ARG A 34 -11.80 16.66 5.05
CA ARG A 34 -11.80 16.20 6.45
C ARG A 34 -12.27 17.29 7.43
N GLN A 35 -11.94 18.56 7.17
CA GLN A 35 -12.41 19.68 8.00
C GLN A 35 -13.92 19.90 7.85
N THR A 36 -14.46 19.68 6.65
CA THR A 36 -15.87 19.92 6.34
C THR A 36 -16.78 18.76 6.76
N LEU A 37 -16.40 17.52 6.45
CA LEU A 37 -17.22 16.32 6.66
C LEU A 37 -16.85 15.54 7.93
N GLY A 38 -15.70 15.86 8.53
CA GLY A 38 -15.06 15.06 9.56
C GLY A 38 -14.21 13.92 8.97
N PRO A 39 -13.18 13.45 9.70
CA PRO A 39 -12.20 12.50 9.16
C PRO A 39 -12.81 11.17 8.75
N GLN A 40 -13.82 10.66 9.49
CA GLN A 40 -14.36 9.34 9.18
C GLN A 40 -15.12 9.32 7.85
N GLN A 41 -15.95 10.34 7.60
CA GLN A 41 -16.71 10.41 6.35
C GLN A 41 -15.78 10.73 5.18
N ALA A 42 -14.86 11.69 5.36
CA ALA A 42 -13.90 12.07 4.33
C ALA A 42 -12.99 10.89 3.91
N ASP A 43 -12.47 10.10 4.85
CA ASP A 43 -11.64 8.94 4.54
C ASP A 43 -12.43 7.84 3.82
N ALA A 44 -13.71 7.66 4.18
CA ALA A 44 -14.58 6.72 3.51
C ALA A 44 -14.91 7.16 2.07
N ASP A 45 -15.20 8.44 1.87
CA ASP A 45 -15.48 8.98 0.54
C ASP A 45 -14.22 8.93 -0.33
N TRP A 46 -13.05 9.27 0.24
CA TRP A 46 -11.75 9.20 -0.44
C TRP A 46 -11.39 7.80 -0.93
N MET A 47 -11.68 6.79 -0.11
CA MET A 47 -11.29 5.41 -0.39
C MET A 47 -12.30 4.65 -1.24
N SER A 48 -13.54 5.11 -1.36
CA SER A 48 -14.63 4.32 -1.94
C SER A 48 -14.30 3.77 -3.32
N ASP A 49 -14.00 4.67 -4.26
CA ASP A 49 -13.80 4.33 -5.66
C ASP A 49 -12.39 3.78 -5.93
N PRO A 50 -11.30 4.37 -5.38
CA PRO A 50 -9.96 3.80 -5.51
C PRO A 50 -9.87 2.35 -5.02
N LEU A 51 -10.57 2.02 -3.92
CA LEU A 51 -10.55 0.66 -3.38
C LEU A 51 -11.34 -0.33 -4.23
N ASP A 52 -12.38 0.10 -4.94
CA ASP A 52 -13.10 -0.79 -5.88
C ASP A 52 -12.17 -1.24 -7.01
N GLU A 53 -11.52 -0.28 -7.67
CA GLU A 53 -10.58 -0.58 -8.75
C GLU A 53 -9.42 -1.45 -8.26
N TRP A 54 -8.84 -1.10 -7.11
CA TRP A 54 -7.78 -1.88 -6.48
C TRP A 54 -8.16 -3.34 -6.27
N LEU A 55 -9.34 -3.61 -5.69
CA LEU A 55 -9.78 -4.97 -5.41
C LEU A 55 -10.09 -5.75 -6.70
N VAL A 56 -10.73 -5.11 -7.69
CA VAL A 56 -10.98 -5.71 -9.01
C VAL A 56 -9.68 -6.12 -9.69
N ASN A 57 -8.65 -5.27 -9.62
CA ASN A 57 -7.35 -5.57 -10.20
C ASN A 57 -6.62 -6.69 -9.45
N LEU A 58 -6.70 -6.69 -8.11
CA LEU A 58 -6.16 -7.78 -7.30
C LEU A 58 -6.80 -9.14 -7.62
N ASP A 59 -8.10 -9.18 -7.88
CA ASP A 59 -8.83 -10.42 -8.17
C ASP A 59 -8.63 -10.90 -9.61
N SER A 60 -8.43 -9.98 -10.55
CA SER A 60 -8.21 -10.29 -11.98
C SER A 60 -6.73 -10.52 -12.32
N GLY A 61 -5.80 -10.13 -11.44
CA GLY A 61 -4.37 -10.12 -11.71
C GLY A 61 -3.91 -8.97 -12.62
N GLU A 62 -4.79 -8.02 -12.92
CA GLU A 62 -4.43 -6.78 -13.61
C GLU A 62 -3.54 -5.90 -12.71
N THR A 63 -2.65 -5.16 -13.34
CA THR A 63 -1.59 -4.42 -12.63
C THR A 63 -1.58 -2.93 -12.92
N VAL A 64 -2.50 -2.45 -13.75
CA VAL A 64 -2.58 -1.06 -14.17
C VAL A 64 -3.74 -0.40 -13.45
N LEU A 65 -3.44 0.63 -12.66
CA LEU A 65 -4.44 1.50 -12.05
C LEU A 65 -4.61 2.77 -12.87
N ASP A 66 -5.83 3.32 -12.81
CA ASP A 66 -6.12 4.65 -13.27
C ASP A 66 -5.29 5.67 -12.48
N ARG A 67 -4.87 6.72 -13.18
CA ARG A 67 -3.95 7.72 -12.64
C ARG A 67 -4.53 8.47 -11.43
N ASP A 68 -5.84 8.65 -11.40
CA ASP A 68 -6.54 9.29 -10.27
C ASP A 68 -6.55 8.38 -9.04
N THR A 69 -6.74 7.07 -9.23
CA THR A 69 -6.63 6.04 -8.17
C THR A 69 -5.22 5.96 -7.62
N MET A 70 -4.21 5.98 -8.50
CA MET A 70 -2.80 6.04 -8.08
C MET A 70 -2.52 7.28 -7.23
N ALA A 71 -2.98 8.47 -7.65
CA ALA A 71 -2.81 9.72 -6.91
C ALA A 71 -3.54 9.69 -5.56
N ALA A 72 -4.76 9.17 -5.53
CA ALA A 72 -5.57 9.04 -4.32
C ALA A 72 -4.89 8.13 -3.29
N PHE A 73 -4.28 7.02 -3.71
CA PHE A 73 -3.51 6.16 -2.82
C PHE A 73 -2.19 6.79 -2.36
N ALA A 74 -1.46 7.45 -3.26
CA ALA A 74 -0.22 8.14 -2.93
C ALA A 74 -0.45 9.21 -1.83
N VAL A 75 -1.46 10.06 -2.02
CA VAL A 75 -1.85 11.08 -1.02
C VAL A 75 -2.46 10.43 0.21
N GLY A 76 -3.44 9.54 0.05
CA GLY A 76 -4.16 8.93 1.17
C GLY A 76 -3.26 8.19 2.16
N MET A 77 -2.29 7.41 1.66
CA MET A 77 -1.33 6.73 2.52
C MET A 77 -0.34 7.68 3.21
N ASN A 78 0.08 8.75 2.51
CA ASN A 78 0.95 9.77 3.09
C ASN A 78 0.26 10.52 4.24
N GLU A 79 -1.02 10.87 4.05
CA GLU A 79 -1.78 11.65 5.02
C GLU A 79 -2.38 10.80 6.14
N THR A 80 -2.64 9.51 5.91
CA THR A 80 -3.36 8.66 6.86
C THR A 80 -2.91 7.20 6.80
N LEU A 81 -2.17 6.78 7.83
CA LEU A 81 -1.66 5.41 7.91
C LEU A 81 -2.74 4.33 7.97
N SER A 82 -3.98 4.63 8.37
CA SER A 82 -5.07 3.65 8.32
C SER A 82 -5.48 3.27 6.89
N ILE A 83 -5.27 4.14 5.90
CA ILE A 83 -5.45 3.81 4.48
C ILE A 83 -4.39 2.80 4.05
N ARG A 84 -3.13 3.04 4.43
CA ARG A 84 -2.01 2.13 4.20
C ARG A 84 -2.27 0.75 4.82
N ASP A 85 -2.71 0.73 6.09
CA ASP A 85 -2.96 -0.52 6.82
C ASP A 85 -4.14 -1.29 6.21
N ALA A 86 -5.17 -0.60 5.70
CA ALA A 86 -6.25 -1.25 4.95
C ALA A 86 -5.72 -1.92 3.66
N LEU A 87 -4.84 -1.26 2.89
CA LEU A 87 -4.25 -1.88 1.71
C LEU A 87 -3.39 -3.09 2.04
N ILE A 88 -2.61 -3.05 3.13
CA ILE A 88 -1.86 -4.22 3.61
C ILE A 88 -2.80 -5.40 3.87
N LEU A 89 -3.90 -5.18 4.59
CA LEU A 89 -4.88 -6.22 4.88
C LEU A 89 -5.53 -6.78 3.62
N SER A 90 -5.80 -5.93 2.63
CA SER A 90 -6.36 -6.38 1.34
C SER A 90 -5.42 -7.31 0.57
N LEU A 91 -4.11 -7.26 0.83
CA LEU A 91 -3.10 -8.10 0.18
C LEU A 91 -2.90 -9.44 0.89
N ILE A 92 -2.88 -9.41 2.22
CA ILE A 92 -2.48 -10.58 3.03
C ILE A 92 -3.66 -11.35 3.62
N ILE A 93 -4.87 -10.79 3.60
CA ILE A 93 -6.08 -11.41 4.10
C ILE A 93 -7.07 -11.65 2.95
N ASP A 94 -7.58 -12.87 2.89
CA ASP A 94 -8.63 -13.28 1.96
C ASP A 94 -9.93 -12.45 2.13
N GLU A 95 -10.61 -12.16 1.01
CA GLU A 95 -11.81 -11.32 0.94
C GLU A 95 -12.94 -11.85 1.84
N GLN A 96 -13.10 -13.16 1.97
CA GLN A 96 -14.16 -13.74 2.82
C GLN A 96 -13.96 -13.38 4.30
N ARG A 97 -12.70 -13.17 4.71
CA ARG A 97 -12.35 -12.81 6.10
C ARG A 97 -12.26 -11.30 6.30
N CYS A 98 -11.91 -10.57 5.25
CA CYS A 98 -11.78 -9.11 5.24
C CYS A 98 -12.37 -8.50 3.95
N PRO A 99 -13.71 -8.40 3.84
CA PRO A 99 -14.34 -7.83 2.66
C PRO A 99 -14.12 -6.32 2.59
N LYS A 100 -14.40 -5.71 1.42
CA LYS A 100 -14.30 -4.26 1.19
C LYS A 100 -14.90 -3.43 2.34
N THR A 101 -16.11 -3.80 2.80
CA THR A 101 -16.79 -3.08 3.89
C THR A 101 -15.98 -3.03 5.18
N GLN A 102 -15.22 -4.08 5.49
CA GLN A 102 -14.34 -4.13 6.66
C GLN A 102 -13.05 -3.34 6.44
N LEU A 103 -12.49 -3.35 5.22
CA LEU A 103 -11.35 -2.52 4.83
C LEU A 103 -11.69 -1.02 4.95
N MET A 104 -12.87 -0.62 4.46
CA MET A 104 -13.38 0.75 4.60
C MET A 104 -13.53 1.16 6.06
N GLU A 105 -14.02 0.27 6.92
CA GLU A 105 -14.11 0.51 8.37
C GLU A 105 -12.73 0.68 9.03
N PHE A 106 -11.69 -0.03 8.55
CA PHE A 106 -10.33 0.17 9.04
C PHE A 106 -9.76 1.52 8.61
N ALA A 107 -9.94 1.90 7.34
CA ALA A 107 -9.48 3.17 6.82
C ALA A 107 -10.16 4.35 7.54
N ALA A 108 -11.50 4.34 7.63
CA ALA A 108 -12.30 5.45 8.12
C ALA A 108 -12.45 5.52 9.65
N ARG A 109 -12.35 4.39 10.36
CA ARG A 109 -12.60 4.32 11.82
C ARG A 109 -11.48 3.58 12.56
N PRO A 110 -10.20 3.95 12.40
CA PRO A 110 -9.06 3.21 12.96
C PRO A 110 -9.01 3.24 14.49
N HIS A 111 -9.64 4.23 15.12
CA HIS A 111 -9.60 4.38 16.59
C HIS A 111 -10.72 3.63 17.33
N SER A 112 -11.68 3.05 16.60
CA SER A 112 -12.72 2.21 17.19
C SER A 112 -12.11 1.00 17.90
N LYS A 113 -12.50 0.76 19.17
CA LYS A 113 -12.05 -0.42 19.93
C LYS A 113 -12.35 -1.73 19.18
N ARG A 114 -13.49 -1.79 18.50
CA ARG A 114 -13.90 -2.94 17.68
C ARG A 114 -12.92 -3.15 16.51
N ASN A 115 -12.58 -2.08 15.80
CA ASN A 115 -11.73 -2.17 14.60
C ASN A 115 -10.28 -2.48 14.99
N LYS A 116 -9.76 -1.89 16.07
CA LYS A 116 -8.43 -2.26 16.62
C LYS A 116 -8.35 -3.74 16.99
N ARG A 117 -9.36 -4.25 17.71
CA ARG A 117 -9.42 -5.66 18.10
C ARG A 117 -9.47 -6.57 16.86
N ARG A 118 -10.37 -6.27 15.93
CA ARG A 118 -10.57 -7.10 14.73
C ARG A 118 -9.31 -7.12 13.85
N MET A 119 -8.66 -5.97 13.66
CA MET A 119 -7.41 -5.89 12.91
C MET A 119 -6.31 -6.73 13.57
N GLY A 120 -6.15 -6.61 14.90
CA GLY A 120 -5.21 -7.44 15.64
C GLY A 120 -5.46 -8.94 15.47
N GLU A 121 -6.72 -9.38 15.59
CA GLU A 121 -7.10 -10.78 15.38
C GLU A 121 -6.76 -11.27 13.97
N LEU A 122 -7.04 -10.48 12.93
CA LEU A 122 -6.73 -10.85 11.54
C LEU A 122 -5.22 -10.98 11.32
N LEU A 123 -4.43 -10.02 11.82
CA LEU A 123 -2.98 -10.04 11.68
C LEU A 123 -2.32 -11.18 12.46
N THR A 124 -2.76 -11.43 13.70
CA THR A 124 -2.27 -12.55 14.51
C THR A 124 -2.54 -13.88 13.82
N VAL A 125 -3.78 -14.10 13.36
CA VAL A 125 -4.14 -15.34 12.67
C VAL A 125 -3.33 -15.51 11.39
N ALA A 126 -3.22 -14.46 10.57
CA ALA A 126 -2.42 -14.55 9.36
C ALA A 126 -0.95 -14.89 9.66
N PHE A 127 -0.37 -14.27 10.69
CA PHE A 127 1.05 -14.42 11.00
C PHE A 127 1.39 -15.78 11.65
N GLU A 128 0.52 -16.32 12.50
CA GLU A 128 0.81 -17.50 13.33
C GLU A 128 0.32 -18.83 12.74
N ASP A 129 -0.62 -18.82 11.79
CA ASP A 129 -1.18 -20.05 11.22
C ASP A 129 -0.40 -20.49 9.97
N GLU A 130 0.32 -21.62 10.09
CA GLU A 130 1.09 -22.24 9.00
C GLU A 130 0.22 -22.66 7.80
N GLY A 131 -1.08 -22.88 8.02
CA GLY A 131 -2.03 -23.24 6.96
C GLY A 131 -2.50 -22.05 6.12
N ILE A 132 -2.26 -20.82 6.56
CA ILE A 132 -2.61 -19.60 5.82
C ILE A 132 -1.44 -19.21 4.93
N VAL A 133 -1.35 -19.88 3.78
CA VAL A 133 -0.36 -19.55 2.75
C VAL A 133 -0.81 -18.30 1.97
N PRO A 134 0.10 -17.36 1.61
CA PRO A 134 -0.27 -16.18 0.85
C PRO A 134 -0.78 -16.52 -0.54
N ASP A 135 -1.77 -15.76 -0.99
CA ASP A 135 -2.09 -15.68 -2.41
C ASP A 135 -0.98 -14.90 -3.13
N LYS A 136 -0.10 -15.65 -3.80
CA LYS A 136 1.06 -15.10 -4.48
C LYS A 136 0.67 -14.25 -5.68
N GLU A 137 -0.36 -14.61 -6.43
CA GLU A 137 -0.77 -13.86 -7.62
C GLU A 137 -1.31 -12.50 -7.20
N ARG A 138 -2.21 -12.50 -6.22
CA ARG A 138 -2.73 -11.28 -5.59
C ARG A 138 -1.61 -10.39 -5.04
N CYS A 139 -0.69 -10.96 -4.27
CA CYS A 139 0.42 -10.19 -3.69
C CYS A 139 1.31 -9.58 -4.77
N HIS A 140 1.63 -10.31 -5.85
CA HIS A 140 2.45 -9.78 -6.94
C HIS A 140 1.72 -8.69 -7.73
N ALA A 141 0.42 -8.83 -8.00
CA ALA A 141 -0.38 -7.80 -8.64
C ALA A 141 -0.38 -6.50 -7.81
N GLY A 142 -0.61 -6.65 -6.50
CA GLY A 142 -0.54 -5.55 -5.55
C GLY A 142 0.84 -4.87 -5.49
N ILE A 143 1.92 -5.66 -5.45
CA ILE A 143 3.28 -5.13 -5.49
C ILE A 143 3.52 -4.33 -6.79
N ALA A 144 3.10 -4.85 -7.93
CA ALA A 144 3.26 -4.15 -9.21
C ALA A 144 2.55 -2.80 -9.21
N MET A 145 1.28 -2.76 -8.80
CA MET A 145 0.51 -1.52 -8.68
C MET A 145 1.14 -0.52 -7.71
N LEU A 146 1.64 -0.98 -6.56
CA LEU A 146 2.31 -0.12 -5.57
C LEU A 146 3.63 0.45 -6.08
N LEU A 147 4.38 -0.32 -6.86
CA LEU A 147 5.61 0.15 -7.49
C LEU A 147 5.31 1.17 -8.58
N ASP A 148 4.24 0.98 -9.36
CA ASP A 148 3.80 2.00 -10.34
C ASP A 148 3.40 3.31 -9.65
N ILE A 149 2.70 3.25 -8.50
CA ILE A 149 2.39 4.44 -7.70
C ILE A 149 3.67 5.11 -7.22
N ALA A 150 4.61 4.33 -6.68
CA ALA A 150 5.88 4.83 -6.16
C ALA A 150 6.76 5.47 -7.25
N ASP A 151 6.85 4.84 -8.42
CA ASP A 151 7.63 5.32 -9.55
C ASP A 151 7.05 6.61 -10.13
N ALA A 152 5.72 6.78 -10.07
CA ALA A 152 5.05 7.98 -10.53
C ALA A 152 5.12 9.14 -9.53
N ALA A 153 5.09 8.86 -8.22
CA ALA A 153 4.96 9.88 -7.20
C ALA A 153 6.33 10.50 -6.77
N PRO A 154 6.41 11.82 -6.54
CA PRO A 154 7.56 12.42 -5.88
C PRO A 154 7.58 12.11 -4.37
N VAL A 155 8.73 12.32 -3.72
CA VAL A 155 8.83 12.36 -2.25
C VAL A 155 7.97 13.52 -1.71
N PRO A 156 7.20 13.33 -0.62
CA PRO A 156 7.15 12.13 0.24
C PRO A 156 6.16 11.05 -0.21
N TYR A 157 5.30 11.33 -1.19
CA TYR A 157 4.17 10.48 -1.57
C TYR A 157 4.53 9.08 -2.08
N CYS A 158 5.75 8.86 -2.57
CA CYS A 158 6.22 7.53 -2.98
C CYS A 158 6.60 6.61 -1.81
N VAL A 159 6.87 7.14 -0.61
CA VAL A 159 7.46 6.38 0.51
C VAL A 159 6.52 5.29 1.01
N GLN A 160 5.26 5.62 1.27
CA GLN A 160 4.31 4.66 1.82
C GLN A 160 3.96 3.54 0.83
N PRO A 161 3.70 3.79 -0.48
CA PRO A 161 3.56 2.72 -1.46
C PRO A 161 4.76 1.75 -1.49
N LEU A 162 5.99 2.28 -1.49
CA LEU A 162 7.20 1.46 -1.43
C LEU A 162 7.26 0.62 -0.14
N ALA A 163 6.90 1.22 1.00
CA ALA A 163 6.90 0.52 2.28
C ALA A 163 5.87 -0.61 2.33
N VAL A 164 4.68 -0.42 1.75
CA VAL A 164 3.66 -1.48 1.63
C VAL A 164 4.18 -2.60 0.73
N ALA A 165 4.77 -2.27 -0.42
CA ALA A 165 5.36 -3.29 -1.28
C ALA A 165 6.49 -4.05 -0.56
N ALA A 166 7.28 -3.38 0.29
CA ALA A 166 8.37 -4.01 1.04
C ALA A 166 7.84 -4.96 2.10
N TYR A 167 6.78 -4.55 2.78
CA TYR A 167 6.05 -5.41 3.70
C TYR A 167 5.48 -6.65 2.99
N THR A 168 4.86 -6.48 1.84
CA THR A 168 4.29 -7.62 1.08
C THR A 168 5.38 -8.56 0.55
N LEU A 169 6.54 -8.04 0.13
CA LEU A 169 7.68 -8.90 -0.21
C LEU A 169 8.19 -9.68 1.00
N TRP A 170 8.28 -9.04 2.18
CA TRP A 170 8.66 -9.74 3.41
C TRP A 170 7.62 -10.79 3.78
N TRP A 171 6.34 -10.48 3.61
CA TRP A 171 5.23 -11.40 3.79
C TRP A 171 5.33 -12.64 2.91
N LEU A 172 5.86 -12.50 1.70
CA LEU A 172 6.13 -13.56 0.73
C LEU A 172 7.46 -14.31 0.97
N GLY A 173 8.24 -13.96 2.01
CA GLY A 173 9.56 -14.52 2.24
C GLY A 173 10.61 -14.11 1.19
N ASP A 174 10.36 -13.01 0.45
CA ASP A 174 11.23 -12.57 -0.63
C ASP A 174 12.40 -11.72 -0.11
N SER A 175 13.62 -12.12 -0.46
CA SER A 175 14.86 -11.44 -0.08
C SER A 175 14.96 -9.96 -0.50
N ARG A 176 14.19 -9.54 -1.51
CA ARG A 176 14.15 -8.14 -1.99
C ARG A 176 13.53 -7.19 -0.96
N ALA A 177 12.74 -7.71 -0.01
CA ALA A 177 12.07 -6.90 1.01
C ALA A 177 13.02 -5.99 1.78
N VAL A 178 14.19 -6.49 2.19
CA VAL A 178 15.19 -5.72 2.95
C VAL A 178 15.76 -4.57 2.11
N THR A 179 16.06 -4.84 0.84
CA THR A 179 16.61 -3.82 -0.06
C THR A 179 15.60 -2.69 -0.25
N MET A 180 14.31 -3.02 -0.41
CA MET A 180 13.27 -2.03 -0.60
C MET A 180 12.94 -1.27 0.68
N ALA A 181 12.93 -1.94 1.84
CA ALA A 181 12.79 -1.28 3.13
C ALA A 181 13.91 -0.26 3.38
N LEU A 182 15.16 -0.60 3.03
CA LEU A 182 16.28 0.33 3.10
C LEU A 182 16.11 1.52 2.14
N GLN A 183 15.59 1.30 0.93
CA GLN A 183 15.27 2.39 0.02
C GLN A 183 14.24 3.35 0.61
N CYS A 184 13.19 2.84 1.27
CA CYS A 184 12.23 3.68 1.97
C CYS A 184 12.90 4.51 3.08
N LEU A 185 13.74 3.87 3.90
CA LEU A 185 14.43 4.54 5.01
C LEU A 185 15.44 5.60 4.55
N LEU A 186 16.00 5.47 3.34
CA LEU A 186 16.84 6.51 2.74
C LEU A 186 16.04 7.74 2.29
N LEU A 187 14.75 7.56 1.96
CA LEU A 187 13.86 8.65 1.57
C LEU A 187 13.19 9.30 2.79
N ASP A 188 12.87 8.50 3.80
CA ASP A 188 12.23 8.89 5.05
C ASP A 188 12.65 7.93 6.18
N GLU A 189 13.57 8.39 7.02
CA GLU A 189 14.09 7.63 8.16
C GLU A 189 13.00 7.32 9.21
N GLU A 190 11.91 8.08 9.21
CA GLU A 190 10.78 7.92 10.14
C GLU A 190 9.69 6.98 9.59
N CYS A 191 9.91 6.35 8.43
CA CYS A 191 8.97 5.40 7.84
C CYS A 191 8.85 4.13 8.70
N SER A 192 7.90 4.15 9.65
CA SER A 192 7.66 3.08 10.63
C SER A 192 7.52 1.69 10.03
N LEU A 193 6.81 1.54 8.91
CA LEU A 193 6.60 0.24 8.27
C LEU A 193 7.90 -0.32 7.67
N ALA A 194 8.70 0.53 7.02
CA ALA A 194 10.01 0.12 6.51
C ALA A 194 10.96 -0.28 7.64
N ALA A 195 10.97 0.48 8.74
CA ALA A 195 11.74 0.13 9.94
C ALA A 195 11.30 -1.21 10.53
N MET A 196 9.98 -1.48 10.59
CA MET A 196 9.45 -2.77 11.04
C MET A 196 9.91 -3.92 10.15
N VAL A 197 9.79 -3.79 8.82
CA VAL A 197 10.20 -4.83 7.86
C VAL A 197 11.70 -5.12 7.97
N PHE A 198 12.51 -4.07 7.97
CA PHE A 198 13.96 -4.18 8.11
C PHE A 198 14.33 -4.91 9.40
N SER A 199 13.69 -4.51 10.51
CA SER A 199 13.97 -5.07 11.81
C SER A 199 13.48 -6.51 12.01
N ALA A 200 12.35 -6.87 11.41
CA ALA A 200 11.85 -8.25 11.38
C ALA A 200 12.83 -9.15 10.62
N ALA A 201 13.24 -8.74 9.42
CA ALA A 201 14.18 -9.49 8.60
C ALA A 201 15.54 -9.69 9.28
N GLN A 202 16.09 -8.64 9.92
CA GLN A 202 17.34 -8.75 10.67
C GLN A 202 17.29 -9.76 11.82
N ARG A 203 16.12 -9.92 12.43
CA ARG A 203 15.90 -10.85 13.55
C ARG A 203 15.47 -12.24 13.10
N GLY A 204 15.34 -12.49 11.79
CA GLY A 204 14.82 -13.74 11.25
C GLY A 204 13.34 -13.97 11.59
N VAL A 205 12.58 -12.91 11.88
CA VAL A 205 11.13 -12.99 12.09
C VAL A 205 10.45 -13.07 10.73
N ALA A 206 9.67 -14.13 10.53
CA ALA A 206 8.91 -14.39 9.32
C ALA A 206 7.52 -14.96 9.68
N PRO A 207 6.52 -14.82 8.80
CA PRO A 207 5.22 -15.48 8.97
C PRO A 207 5.38 -17.01 9.09
N ALA A 208 4.51 -17.66 9.87
CA ALA A 208 4.61 -19.08 10.19
C ALA A 208 4.65 -19.98 8.93
N TRP A 209 3.91 -19.61 7.88
CA TRP A 209 3.91 -20.34 6.61
C TRP A 209 5.30 -20.45 5.96
N CYS A 210 6.24 -19.53 6.25
CA CYS A 210 7.62 -19.59 5.72
C CYS A 210 8.47 -20.68 6.38
N LEU A 211 8.03 -21.23 7.51
CA LEU A 211 8.77 -22.21 8.30
C LEU A 211 8.35 -23.67 8.00
N GLY A 212 7.24 -23.85 7.27
CA GLY A 212 6.65 -25.14 6.90
C GLY A 212 7.27 -25.79 5.66
#